data_AF-X0ZNQ4-F1
#
_entry.id   AF-X0ZNQ4-F1
#
_cell.length_a   1.000
_cell.length_b   1.000
_cell.length_c   1.000
_cell.angle_alpha   90.00
_cell.angle_beta   90.00
_cell.angle_gamma   90.00
#
_symmetry.space_group_name_H-M   'P 1'
#
loop_
_entity.id
_entity.type
_entity.pdbx_description
1 polymer ?
#
loop_
_entity_poly.entity_id
_entity_poly.type
_entity_poly.pdbx_seq_one_letter_code
_entity_poly.pdbx_strand_id
1 'polypeptide(L)'
;MNKQEILNSIWTSLWKYFGLKEASRVGLWLVDINFLEGFGIIRCSHQTKEIVISALTLITEIAGNKFVFSPIKTSGTIRSIQITKNLFLEKNKKNIKDIQIMDIS
;
A
#
# COMPACT_ATOMS: atom_id res chain seq x y z
N MET A 1 6.48 3.69 12.86
CA MET A 1 6.87 2.87 11.68
C MET A 1 7.48 3.77 10.62
N ASN A 2 8.69 3.46 10.17
CA ASN A 2 9.46 4.25 9.21
C ASN A 2 9.27 3.71 7.78
N LYS A 3 9.38 4.59 6.77
CA LYS A 3 9.38 4.26 5.33
C LYS A 3 10.34 3.13 4.99
N GLN A 4 11.52 3.15 5.61
CA GLN A 4 12.56 2.13 5.38
C GLN A 4 12.16 0.74 5.88
N GLU A 5 11.51 0.63 7.03
CA GLU A 5 11.08 -0.68 7.58
C GLU A 5 10.09 -1.38 6.65
N ILE A 6 9.20 -0.60 6.03
CA ILE A 6 8.21 -1.09 5.08
C ILE A 6 8.89 -1.54 3.81
N LEU A 7 9.75 -0.69 3.25
CA LEU A 7 10.52 -1.04 2.05
C LEU A 7 11.32 -2.30 2.26
N ASN A 8 11.98 -2.43 3.41
CA ASN A 8 12.71 -3.64 3.78
C ASN A 8 11.78 -4.84 3.91
N SER A 9 10.60 -4.69 4.47
CA SER A 9 9.62 -5.78 4.59
C SER A 9 9.07 -6.22 3.23
N ILE A 10 8.83 -5.27 2.30
CA ILE A 10 8.40 -5.56 0.94
C ILE A 10 9.50 -6.27 0.16
N TRP A 11 10.73 -5.74 0.19
CA TRP A 11 11.88 -6.43 -0.38
C TRP A 11 12.08 -7.81 0.23
N THR A 12 11.86 -7.92 1.53
CA THR A 12 11.96 -9.18 2.25
C THR A 12 10.93 -10.20 1.81
N SER A 13 9.71 -9.75 1.52
CA SER A 13 8.68 -10.62 0.95
C SER A 13 9.04 -11.02 -0.49
N LEU A 14 9.45 -10.05 -1.32
CA LEU A 14 9.79 -10.27 -2.72
C LEU A 14 10.87 -11.34 -2.93
N TRP A 15 12.04 -11.19 -2.30
CA TRP A 15 13.12 -12.16 -2.50
C TRP A 15 12.86 -13.52 -1.85
N LYS A 16 11.98 -13.60 -0.84
CA LYS A 16 11.69 -14.80 -0.04
C LYS A 16 10.73 -15.70 -0.79
N TYR A 17 9.73 -15.11 -1.44
CA TYR A 17 8.68 -15.85 -2.14
C TYR A 17 8.93 -15.96 -3.64
N PHE A 18 9.68 -15.03 -4.25
CA PHE A 18 9.88 -14.98 -5.71
C PHE A 18 11.36 -15.08 -6.12
N GLY A 19 12.28 -15.11 -5.15
CA GLY A 19 13.71 -15.20 -5.40
C GLY A 19 14.35 -13.90 -5.91
N LEU A 20 15.68 -13.86 -5.90
CA LEU A 20 16.45 -12.66 -6.27
C LEU A 20 16.27 -12.26 -7.74
N LYS A 21 16.14 -13.24 -8.65
CA LYS A 21 15.96 -12.99 -10.09
C LYS A 21 14.72 -12.16 -10.35
N GLU A 22 13.56 -12.57 -9.84
CA GLU A 22 12.33 -11.81 -10.04
C GLU A 22 12.31 -10.52 -9.23
N ALA A 23 12.81 -10.53 -7.98
CA ALA A 23 12.90 -9.33 -7.16
C ALA A 23 13.67 -8.19 -7.87
N SER A 24 14.80 -8.49 -8.52
CA SER A 24 15.58 -7.49 -9.26
C SER A 24 14.83 -6.81 -10.41
N ARG A 25 13.82 -7.49 -11.00
CA ARG A 25 13.03 -6.97 -12.13
C ARG A 25 11.88 -6.06 -11.69
N VAL A 26 11.57 -6.02 -10.39
CA VAL A 26 10.38 -5.33 -9.87
C VAL A 26 10.42 -3.82 -10.07
N GLY A 27 11.61 -3.21 -9.98
CA GLY A 27 11.74 -1.74 -10.08
C GLY A 27 10.86 -1.02 -9.04
N LEU A 28 10.86 -1.50 -7.81
CA LEU A 28 10.00 -1.02 -6.72
C LEU A 28 10.37 0.43 -6.34
N TRP A 29 9.38 1.31 -6.27
CA TRP A 29 9.54 2.67 -5.77
C TRP A 29 8.35 3.10 -4.91
N LEU A 30 8.62 3.51 -3.66
CA LEU A 30 7.59 4.03 -2.77
C LEU A 30 7.32 5.50 -3.11
N VAL A 31 6.16 5.78 -3.68
CA VAL A 31 5.76 7.14 -4.07
C VAL A 31 5.21 7.90 -2.87
N ASP A 32 4.35 7.25 -2.09
CA ASP A 32 3.71 7.86 -0.93
C ASP A 32 3.30 6.79 0.08
N ILE A 33 3.31 7.13 1.37
CA ILE A 33 2.78 6.27 2.42
C ILE A 33 2.34 7.11 3.61
N ASN A 34 1.11 6.92 4.04
CA ASN A 34 0.53 7.54 5.21
C ASN A 34 -0.25 6.50 6.02
N PHE A 35 0.32 6.10 7.15
CA PHE A 35 -0.29 5.13 8.05
C PHE A 35 -1.48 5.67 8.82
N LEU A 36 -1.47 6.96 9.15
CA LEU A 36 -2.61 7.59 9.84
C LEU A 36 -3.85 7.56 8.94
N GLU A 37 -3.66 7.67 7.64
CA GLU A 37 -4.70 7.58 6.62
C GLU A 37 -4.95 6.15 6.10
N GLY A 38 -4.15 5.17 6.52
CA GLY A 38 -4.24 3.78 6.07
C GLY A 38 -3.98 3.58 4.57
N PHE A 39 -3.17 4.44 3.93
CA PHE A 39 -3.00 4.44 2.48
C PHE A 39 -1.54 4.56 2.04
N GLY A 40 -1.21 3.97 0.88
CA GLY A 40 0.11 4.09 0.27
C GLY A 40 0.07 3.91 -1.26
N ILE A 41 1.07 4.46 -1.93
CA ILE A 41 1.27 4.36 -3.38
C ILE A 41 2.65 3.78 -3.64
N ILE A 42 2.67 2.63 -4.31
CA ILE A 42 3.88 1.95 -4.75
C ILE A 42 3.87 1.90 -6.27
N ARG A 43 5.01 2.23 -6.88
CA ARG A 43 5.29 2.03 -8.29
C ARG A 43 6.15 0.78 -8.45
N CYS A 44 5.90 0.05 -9.53
CA CYS A 44 6.70 -1.08 -9.97
C CYS A 44 6.71 -1.15 -11.50
N SER A 45 7.50 -2.06 -12.05
CA SER A 45 7.45 -2.42 -13.45
C SER A 45 6.08 -3.00 -13.82
N HIS A 46 5.57 -2.66 -15.00
CA HIS A 46 4.30 -3.18 -15.51
C HIS A 46 4.30 -4.71 -15.60
N GLN A 47 5.47 -5.33 -15.83
CA GLN A 47 5.61 -6.79 -15.94
C GLN A 47 5.54 -7.52 -14.59
N THR A 48 5.82 -6.83 -13.49
CA THR A 48 5.96 -7.45 -12.15
C THR A 48 4.84 -7.03 -11.20
N LYS A 49 3.80 -6.37 -11.71
CA LYS A 49 2.68 -5.85 -10.91
C LYS A 49 2.04 -6.91 -10.01
N GLU A 50 1.75 -8.09 -10.58
CA GLU A 50 1.11 -9.19 -9.83
C GLU A 50 2.04 -9.76 -8.76
N ILE A 51 3.35 -9.86 -9.04
CA ILE A 51 4.35 -10.30 -8.06
C ILE A 51 4.37 -9.36 -6.84
N VAL A 52 4.32 -8.03 -7.07
CA VAL A 52 4.27 -7.05 -5.99
C VAL A 52 2.98 -7.15 -5.19
N ILE A 53 1.84 -7.29 -5.86
CA ILE A 53 0.53 -7.49 -5.21
C ILE A 53 0.58 -8.70 -4.28
N SER A 54 1.02 -9.85 -4.80
CA SER A 54 1.14 -11.07 -3.99
C SER A 54 2.13 -10.91 -2.83
N ALA A 55 3.31 -10.36 -3.09
CA ALA A 55 4.31 -10.13 -2.04
C ALA A 55 3.79 -9.23 -0.92
N LEU A 56 3.02 -8.17 -1.24
CA LEU A 56 2.40 -7.30 -0.25
C LEU A 56 1.38 -8.05 0.61
N THR A 57 0.50 -8.84 -0.01
CA THR A 57 -0.54 -9.60 0.71
C THR A 57 0.02 -10.67 1.65
N LEU A 58 1.25 -11.12 1.42
CA LEU A 58 1.93 -12.11 2.27
C LEU A 58 2.60 -11.51 3.51
N ILE A 59 2.68 -10.18 3.60
CA ILE A 59 3.24 -9.51 4.78
C ILE A 59 2.14 -9.41 5.84
N THR A 60 2.28 -10.20 6.90
CA THR A 60 1.33 -10.21 8.02
C THR A 60 1.83 -9.40 9.22
N GLU A 61 3.13 -9.11 9.29
CA GLU A 61 3.77 -8.46 10.42
C GLU A 61 4.95 -7.62 9.97
N ILE A 62 5.08 -6.42 10.54
CA ILE A 62 6.24 -5.53 10.38
C ILE A 62 6.63 -5.01 11.77
N ALA A 63 7.87 -5.26 12.18
CA ALA A 63 8.44 -4.80 13.46
C ALA A 63 7.53 -5.09 14.67
N GLY A 64 7.01 -6.32 14.80
CA GLY A 64 6.16 -6.74 15.91
C GLY A 64 4.68 -6.36 15.77
N ASN A 65 4.32 -5.54 14.78
CA ASN A 65 2.95 -5.07 14.58
C ASN A 65 2.28 -5.81 13.43
N LYS A 66 1.05 -6.28 13.63
CA LYS A 66 0.28 -6.97 12.59
C LYS A 66 -0.23 -5.98 11.54
N PHE A 67 -0.06 -6.33 10.27
CA PHE A 67 -0.53 -5.53 9.13
C PHE A 67 -1.28 -6.39 8.12
N VAL A 68 -2.20 -5.75 7.41
CA VAL A 68 -2.84 -6.32 6.23
C VAL A 68 -2.70 -5.31 5.10
N PHE A 69 -1.98 -5.69 4.05
CA PHE A 69 -1.93 -4.90 2.82
C PHE A 69 -3.04 -5.36 1.87
N SER A 70 -3.97 -4.46 1.56
CA SER A 70 -5.04 -4.69 0.60
C SER A 70 -4.83 -3.80 -0.63
N PRO A 71 -4.44 -4.35 -1.78
CA PRO A 71 -4.31 -3.60 -3.02
C PRO A 71 -5.68 -3.07 -3.49
N ILE A 72 -5.85 -1.74 -3.50
CA ILE A 72 -7.14 -1.11 -3.81
C ILE A 72 -7.30 -0.86 -5.31
N LYS A 73 -6.25 -0.36 -5.98
CA LYS A 73 -6.29 0.01 -7.39
C LYS A 73 -4.89 0.05 -7.99
N THR A 74 -4.79 -0.30 -9.27
CA THR A 74 -3.58 -0.14 -10.09
C THR A 74 -3.80 0.83 -11.25
N SER A 75 -2.74 1.51 -11.70
CA SER A 75 -2.79 2.44 -12.84
C SER A 75 -1.41 2.59 -13.45
N GLY A 76 -1.34 2.86 -14.76
CA GLY A 76 -0.10 3.23 -15.44
C GLY A 76 0.36 4.67 -15.16
N THR A 77 -0.50 5.53 -14.60
CA THR A 77 -0.17 6.92 -14.27
C THR A 77 -0.39 7.22 -12.79
N ILE A 78 0.57 7.94 -12.19
CA ILE A 78 0.51 8.40 -10.80
C ILE A 78 -0.68 9.36 -10.60
N ARG A 79 -0.97 10.21 -11.59
CA ARG A 79 -2.08 11.17 -11.54
C ARG A 79 -3.44 10.48 -11.28
N SER A 80 -3.71 9.37 -11.95
CA SER A 80 -4.97 8.62 -11.75
C SER A 80 -5.05 7.99 -10.35
N ILE A 81 -3.93 7.53 -9.79
CA ILE A 81 -3.88 7.05 -8.40
C ILE A 81 -4.06 8.19 -7.41
N GLN A 82 -3.47 9.36 -7.64
CA GLN A 82 -3.64 10.53 -6.77
C GLN A 82 -5.09 11.01 -6.71
N ILE A 83 -5.79 11.03 -7.84
CA ILE A 83 -7.23 11.31 -7.87
C ILE A 83 -8.00 10.29 -7.02
N THR A 84 -7.65 9.01 -7.16
CA THR A 84 -8.26 7.92 -6.37
C THR A 84 -7.97 8.08 -4.87
N LYS A 85 -6.74 8.46 -4.50
CA LYS A 85 -6.35 8.78 -3.12
C LYS A 85 -7.26 9.86 -2.54
N ASN A 86 -7.41 10.98 -3.23
CA ASN A 86 -8.24 12.10 -2.75
C ASN A 86 -9.70 11.66 -2.55
N LEU A 87 -10.26 10.91 -3.49
CA LEU A 87 -11.63 10.37 -3.35
C LEU A 87 -11.76 9.41 -2.16
N PHE A 88 -10.75 8.59 -1.89
CA PHE A 88 -10.72 7.68 -0.74
C PHE A 88 -10.67 8.45 0.59
N LEU A 89 -9.82 9.47 0.68
CA LEU A 89 -9.70 10.32 1.88
C LEU A 89 -10.98 11.12 2.15
N GLU A 90 -11.62 11.67 1.12
CA GLU A 90 -12.90 12.39 1.25
C GLU A 90 -14.03 11.48 1.74
N LYS A 91 -14.09 10.23 1.26
CA LYS A 91 -15.06 9.24 1.76
C LYS A 91 -14.83 8.91 3.23
N ASN A 92 -13.58 8.69 3.65
CA ASN A 92 -13.28 8.40 5.06
C ASN A 92 -13.61 9.58 5.98
N LYS A 93 -13.36 10.82 5.56
CA LYS A 93 -13.76 12.02 6.33
C LYS A 93 -15.27 12.16 6.46
N LYS A 94 -16.04 11.87 5.41
CA LYS A 94 -17.52 11.86 5.49
C LYS A 94 -18.02 10.80 6.45
N ASN A 95 -17.50 9.58 6.35
CA ASN A 95 -17.90 8.47 7.21
C ASN A 95 -17.68 8.77 8.71
N ILE A 96 -16.57 9.43 9.07
CA ILE A 96 -16.29 9.86 10.45
C ILE A 96 -17.26 10.95 10.92
N LYS A 97 -17.63 11.90 10.04
CA LYS A 97 -18.63 12.93 10.35
C LYS A 97 -20.03 12.34 10.52
N ASP A 98 -20.40 11.37 9.70
CA ASP A 98 -21.70 10.70 9.77
C ASP A 98 -21.84 9.90 11.08
N ILE A 99 -20.76 9.26 11.55
CA ILE A 99 -20.70 8.61 12.87
C ILE A 99 -20.85 9.64 14.01
N GLN A 100 -20.14 10.77 13.94
CA GLN A 100 -20.25 11.83 14.95
C GLN A 100 -21.65 12.46 15.01
N ILE A 101 -22.39 12.52 13.90
CA ILE A 101 -23.77 13.05 13.89
C ILE A 101 -24.76 12.04 14.50
N MET A 102 -24.52 10.73 14.33
CA MET A 102 -25.34 9.67 14.93
C MET A 102 -25.20 9.57 16.46
N ASP A 103 -24.06 9.96 17.04
CA ASP A 103 -23.84 9.94 18.49
C ASP A 103 -24.45 11.14 19.26
N ILE A 104 -25.06 12.11 18.57
CA ILE A 104 -25.65 13.33 19.16
C ILE A 104 -27.19 13.34 19.01
N SER A 105 -27.82 12.19 18.73
CA SER A 105 -29.29 12.05 18.57
C SER A 105 -29.92 11.26 19.71
#